data_AF-A0A646P019-F1
#
_entry.id   AF-A0A646P019-F1
#
_cell.length_a   1.000
_cell.length_b   1.000
_cell.length_c   1.000
_cell.angle_alpha   90.00
_cell.angle_beta   90.00
_cell.angle_gamma   90.00
#
_symmetry.space_group_name_H-M   'P 1'
#
loop_
_entity.id
_entity.type
_entity.pdbx_description
1 polymer ?
#
loop_
_entity_poly.entity_id
_entity_poly.type
_entity_poly.pdbx_seq_one_letter_code
_entity_poly.pdbx_strand_id
1 'polypeptide(L)'
;MTRPTFGTDPTWHRQEKYKRYHGDNGAKPRAKMAVVQALRTLNSTHGFVPVGMILKQDPALTRPSVHRVLLELEREACLVTRGQPFQQHIRQYCLGTIAHHQRLVVLPPDDLRSATEAERRLHYLHLELQG
;
A
#
# COMPACT_ATOMS: atom_id res chain seq x y z
N MET A 1 -32.95 22.10 -25.58
CA MET A 1 -32.30 21.07 -24.73
C MET A 1 -30.81 21.12 -25.00
N THR A 2 -30.05 21.76 -24.11
CA THR A 2 -28.64 22.10 -24.33
C THR A 2 -27.77 21.03 -23.65
N ARG A 3 -26.94 20.32 -24.42
CA ARG A 3 -25.98 19.31 -23.91
C ARG A 3 -24.95 20.02 -23.02
N PRO A 4 -24.63 19.54 -21.81
CA PRO A 4 -23.57 20.13 -21.01
C PRO A 4 -22.21 19.80 -21.64
N THR A 5 -21.40 20.83 -21.83
CA THR A 5 -20.03 20.78 -22.32
C THR A 5 -19.13 20.10 -21.31
N PHE A 6 -18.48 19.01 -21.73
CA PHE A 6 -17.48 18.29 -20.96
C PHE A 6 -16.20 19.13 -20.78
N GLY A 7 -15.76 19.25 -19.53
CA GLY A 7 -14.33 19.18 -19.19
C GLY A 7 -13.48 20.43 -19.41
N THR A 8 -13.69 21.47 -18.61
CA THR A 8 -12.65 22.48 -18.29
C THR A 8 -12.61 22.75 -16.79
N ASP A 9 -12.78 21.71 -15.99
CA ASP A 9 -12.71 21.83 -14.54
C ASP A 9 -11.76 20.74 -14.00
N PRO A 10 -10.61 21.11 -13.40
CA PRO A 10 -9.57 20.17 -12.96
C PRO A 10 -10.05 19.24 -11.83
N THR A 11 -11.18 19.53 -11.20
CA THR A 11 -11.75 18.66 -10.17
C THR A 11 -12.35 17.36 -10.72
N TRP A 12 -12.75 17.34 -12.00
CA TRP A 12 -13.31 16.14 -12.65
C TRP A 12 -12.27 15.04 -12.89
N HIS A 13 -11.05 15.41 -13.26
CA HIS A 13 -9.96 14.44 -13.44
C HIS A 13 -9.54 13.81 -12.11
N ARG A 14 -9.59 14.56 -11.00
CA ARG A 14 -9.30 14.05 -9.66
C ARG A 14 -10.37 13.01 -9.26
N GLN A 15 -11.65 13.30 -9.44
CA GLN A 15 -12.73 12.36 -9.07
C GLN A 15 -12.77 11.10 -9.93
N GLU A 16 -12.48 11.19 -11.24
CA GLU A 16 -12.51 10.00 -12.12
C GLU A 16 -11.29 9.09 -11.90
N LYS A 17 -10.10 9.65 -11.59
CA LYS A 17 -8.96 8.85 -11.13
C LYS A 17 -9.30 8.14 -9.81
N TYR A 18 -9.90 8.86 -8.86
CA TYR A 18 -10.39 8.25 -7.61
C TYR A 18 -11.34 7.10 -7.90
N LYS A 19 -12.36 7.28 -8.76
CA LYS A 19 -13.30 6.22 -9.14
C LYS A 19 -12.63 5.01 -9.82
N ARG A 20 -11.61 5.22 -10.66
CA ARG A 20 -10.88 4.10 -11.30
C ARG A 20 -10.01 3.31 -10.31
N TYR A 21 -9.54 3.91 -9.22
CA TYR A 21 -8.91 3.19 -8.09
C TYR A 21 -9.94 2.63 -7.08
N HIS A 22 -11.18 3.16 -7.09
CA HIS A 22 -12.27 2.83 -6.17
C HIS A 22 -13.29 1.82 -6.71
N GLY A 23 -12.97 1.07 -7.77
CA GLY A 23 -13.85 0.04 -8.34
C GLY A 23 -14.22 -1.04 -7.31
N ASP A 24 -15.34 -0.81 -6.63
CA ASP A 24 -16.21 -1.64 -5.79
C ASP A 24 -15.62 -2.57 -4.72
N ASN A 25 -14.31 -2.81 -4.68
CA ASN A 25 -13.68 -3.73 -3.73
C ASN A 25 -12.29 -3.31 -3.20
N GLY A 26 -11.89 -2.04 -3.38
CA GLY A 26 -10.62 -1.51 -2.88
C GLY A 26 -10.66 -1.03 -1.42
N ALA A 27 -9.52 -1.07 -0.73
CA ALA A 27 -9.33 -0.47 0.58
C ALA A 27 -9.47 1.05 0.50
N LYS A 28 -10.03 1.66 1.55
CA LYS A 28 -10.16 3.12 1.64
C LYS A 28 -8.77 3.76 1.48
N PRO A 29 -8.60 4.80 0.64
CA PRO A 29 -7.28 5.38 0.32
C PRO A 29 -6.50 5.79 1.57
N ARG A 30 -7.20 6.35 2.58
CA ARG A 30 -6.61 6.70 3.88
C ARG A 30 -6.05 5.48 4.64
N ALA A 31 -6.79 4.38 4.68
CA ALA A 31 -6.33 3.15 5.34
C ALA A 31 -5.12 2.55 4.61
N LYS A 32 -5.14 2.58 3.27
CA LYS A 32 -4.02 2.12 2.45
C LYS A 32 -2.75 2.92 2.71
N MET A 33 -2.86 4.25 2.73
CA MET A 33 -1.74 5.13 3.09
C MET A 33 -1.20 4.86 4.49
N ALA A 34 -2.08 4.80 5.48
CA ALA A 34 -1.69 4.58 6.87
C ALA A 34 -0.93 3.25 7.03
N VAL A 35 -1.40 2.18 6.38
CA VAL A 35 -0.69 0.88 6.38
C VAL A 35 0.67 0.98 5.66
N VAL A 36 0.74 1.61 4.49
CA VAL A 36 2.02 1.77 3.75
C VAL A 36 3.02 2.59 4.57
N GLN A 37 2.57 3.68 5.20
CA GLN A 37 3.41 4.52 6.04
C GLN A 37 3.88 3.76 7.29
N ALA A 38 2.99 3.03 7.96
CA ALA A 38 3.34 2.17 9.07
C ALA A 38 4.37 1.10 8.66
N LEU A 39 4.17 0.45 7.51
CA LEU A 39 5.12 -0.53 6.97
C LEU A 39 6.48 0.11 6.67
N ARG A 40 6.55 1.28 6.04
CA ARG A 40 7.83 1.96 5.78
C ARG A 40 8.61 2.22 7.06
N THR A 41 7.97 2.79 8.08
CA THR A 41 8.58 3.12 9.38
C THR A 41 9.00 1.86 10.14
N LEU A 42 8.16 0.83 10.15
CA LEU A 42 8.44 -0.40 10.90
C LEU A 42 9.46 -1.28 10.18
N ASN A 43 9.37 -1.42 8.86
CA ASN A 43 10.26 -2.26 8.07
C ASN A 43 11.68 -1.70 8.02
N SER A 44 11.87 -0.38 8.01
CA SER A 44 13.21 0.22 8.06
C SER A 44 14.01 -0.21 9.29
N THR A 45 13.33 -0.47 10.41
CA THR A 45 13.95 -0.79 11.70
C THR A 45 13.94 -2.29 12.00
N HIS A 46 12.83 -2.98 11.70
CA HIS A 46 12.59 -4.35 12.14
C HIS A 46 12.58 -5.38 10.99
N GLY A 47 12.60 -4.93 9.73
CA GLY A 47 12.32 -5.81 8.60
C GLY A 47 10.87 -6.31 8.64
N PHE A 48 10.67 -7.62 8.65
CA PHE A 48 9.32 -8.22 8.64
C PHE A 48 8.53 -7.95 9.92
N VAL A 49 7.30 -7.42 9.80
CA VAL A 49 6.46 -7.10 10.96
C VAL A 49 5.07 -7.75 10.90
N PRO A 50 4.50 -8.18 12.04
CA PRO A 50 3.15 -8.73 12.09
C PRO A 50 2.08 -7.63 12.08
N VAL A 51 0.85 -7.98 11.70
CA VAL A 51 -0.32 -7.06 11.68
C VAL A 51 -0.49 -6.31 13.01
N GLY A 52 -0.21 -6.96 14.13
CA GLY A 52 -0.32 -6.34 15.46
C GLY A 52 0.58 -5.11 15.65
N MET A 53 1.76 -5.05 15.01
CA MET A 53 2.61 -3.86 15.07
C MET A 53 2.10 -2.75 14.16
N ILE A 54 1.54 -3.10 12.99
CA ILE A 54 0.94 -2.14 12.05
C ILE A 54 -0.26 -1.44 12.71
N LEU A 55 -1.12 -2.21 13.39
CA LEU A 55 -2.28 -1.67 14.11
C LEU A 55 -1.90 -0.73 15.26
N LYS A 56 -0.71 -0.89 15.85
CA LYS A 56 -0.22 -0.01 16.91
C LYS A 56 0.30 1.33 16.39
N GLN A 57 0.59 1.45 15.09
CA GLN A 57 1.09 2.69 14.50
C GLN A 57 0.00 3.73 14.27
N ASP A 58 -1.22 3.29 13.95
CA ASP A 58 -2.34 4.21 13.70
C ASP A 58 -3.63 3.66 14.35
N PRO A 59 -4.18 4.36 15.37
CA PRO A 59 -5.39 3.93 16.06
C PRO A 59 -6.66 3.98 15.19
N ALA A 60 -6.63 4.67 14.05
CA ALA A 60 -7.75 4.68 13.09
C ALA A 60 -7.79 3.41 12.21
N LEU A 61 -6.72 2.59 12.23
CA LEU A 61 -6.68 1.35 11.48
C LEU A 61 -7.45 0.23 12.19
N THR A 62 -8.35 -0.40 11.44
CA THR A 62 -9.03 -1.61 11.89
C THR A 62 -8.36 -2.85 11.30
N ARG A 63 -8.34 -3.95 12.05
CA ARG A 63 -7.73 -5.22 11.61
C ARG A 63 -8.26 -5.71 10.24
N PRO A 64 -9.57 -5.66 9.94
CA PRO A 64 -10.07 -6.02 8.61
C PRO A 64 -9.54 -5.10 7.50
N SER A 65 -9.43 -3.80 7.77
CA SER A 65 -8.93 -2.83 6.80
C SER A 65 -7.45 -3.07 6.50
N VAL A 66 -6.64 -3.35 7.53
CA VAL A 66 -5.22 -3.69 7.37
C VAL A 66 -5.07 -4.96 6.53
N HIS A 67 -5.80 -6.03 6.84
CA HIS A 67 -5.72 -7.27 6.05
C HIS A 67 -6.11 -7.06 4.57
N ARG A 68 -7.16 -6.28 4.31
CA ARG A 68 -7.56 -5.94 2.93
C ARG A 68 -6.45 -5.20 2.19
N VAL A 69 -5.86 -4.19 2.84
CA VAL A 69 -4.74 -3.44 2.26
C VAL A 69 -3.54 -4.35 1.99
N LEU A 70 -3.16 -5.22 2.92
CA LEU A 70 -2.00 -6.11 2.75
C LEU A 70 -2.20 -7.05 1.54
N LEU A 71 -3.41 -7.59 1.35
CA LEU A 71 -3.75 -8.40 0.17
C LEU A 71 -3.64 -7.61 -1.15
N GLU A 72 -4.02 -6.34 -1.14
CA GLU A 72 -3.84 -5.46 -2.31
C GLU A 72 -2.36 -5.17 -2.57
N LEU A 73 -1.59 -4.88 -1.53
CA LEU A 73 -0.15 -4.58 -1.65
C LEU A 73 0.67 -5.79 -2.11
N GLU A 74 0.27 -7.02 -1.77
CA GLU A 74 0.86 -8.24 -2.34
C GLU A 74 0.71 -8.27 -3.87
N ARG A 75 -0.42 -7.78 -4.40
CA ARG A 75 -0.69 -7.76 -5.85
C ARG A 75 -0.10 -6.55 -6.56
N GLU A 76 -0.07 -5.40 -5.89
CA GLU A 76 0.24 -4.12 -6.51
C GLU A 76 1.69 -3.67 -6.30
N ALA A 77 2.31 -3.99 -5.17
CA ALA A 77 3.55 -3.37 -4.70
C ALA A 77 4.59 -4.37 -4.21
N CYS A 78 4.51 -5.62 -4.69
CA CYS A 78 5.45 -6.68 -4.36
C CYS A 78 5.67 -6.83 -2.84
N LEU A 79 4.60 -6.71 -2.05
CA LEU A 79 4.67 -6.96 -0.60
C LEU A 79 5.13 -8.40 -0.38
N VAL A 80 6.17 -8.58 0.43
CA VAL A 80 6.66 -9.90 0.80
C VAL A 80 6.01 -10.33 2.10
N THR A 81 5.44 -11.53 2.08
CA THR A 81 4.82 -12.16 3.25
C THR A 81 5.61 -13.39 3.66
N ARG A 82 5.90 -13.50 4.96
CA ARG A 82 6.59 -14.65 5.55
C ARG A 82 5.83 -15.15 6.78
N GLY A 83 5.83 -16.46 7.00
CA GLY A 83 5.41 -17.02 8.30
C GLY A 83 6.43 -16.70 9.40
N GLN A 84 5.95 -16.37 10.59
CA GLN A 84 6.82 -16.16 11.73
C GLN A 84 7.52 -17.48 12.11
N PRO A 85 8.83 -17.46 12.43
CA PRO A 85 9.52 -18.64 12.93
C PRO A 85 8.78 -19.21 14.14
N PHE A 86 8.53 -20.52 14.15
CA PHE A 86 7.85 -21.25 15.24
C PHE A 86 6.37 -20.89 15.48
N GLN A 87 5.79 -19.94 14.73
CA GLN A 87 4.37 -19.59 14.76
C GLN A 87 3.84 -19.40 13.33
N GLN A 88 3.72 -20.49 12.60
CA GLN A 88 3.37 -20.48 11.17
C GLN A 88 2.00 -19.85 10.86
N HIS A 89 1.11 -19.76 11.84
CA HIS A 89 -0.20 -19.09 11.71
C HIS A 89 -0.09 -17.56 11.75
N ILE A 90 1.05 -17.00 12.20
CA ILE A 90 1.30 -15.56 12.20
C ILE A 90 2.09 -15.19 10.95
N ARG A 91 1.49 -14.33 10.14
CA ARG A 91 2.13 -13.74 8.96
C ARG A 91 2.80 -12.42 9.32
N GLN A 92 3.99 -12.23 8.78
CA GLN A 92 4.76 -11.00 8.85
C GLN A 92 4.94 -10.43 7.44
N TYR A 93 4.98 -9.11 7.34
CA TYR A 93 4.91 -8.38 6.08
C TYR A 93 6.07 -7.39 5.98
N CYS A 94 6.65 -7.28 4.78
CA CYS A 94 7.69 -6.32 4.47
C CYS A 94 7.50 -5.80 3.04
N LEU A 95 7.68 -4.50 2.83
CA LEU A 95 7.73 -3.93 1.48
C LEU A 95 8.89 -4.53 0.68
N GLY A 96 8.63 -4.94 -0.56
CA GLY A 96 9.61 -5.67 -1.37
C GLY A 96 10.91 -4.91 -1.58
N THR A 97 10.84 -3.60 -1.83
CA THR A 97 12.06 -2.79 -2.02
C THR A 97 12.89 -2.70 -0.73
N ILE A 98 12.24 -2.58 0.43
CA ILE A 98 12.91 -2.55 1.74
C ILE A 98 13.52 -3.90 2.06
N ALA A 99 12.77 -5.00 1.85
CA ALA A 99 13.26 -6.35 2.05
C ALA A 99 14.48 -6.66 1.18
N HIS A 100 14.46 -6.20 -0.07
CA HIS A 100 15.60 -6.31 -0.98
C HIS A 100 16.80 -5.47 -0.53
N HIS A 101 16.57 -4.20 -0.17
CA HIS A 101 17.62 -3.30 0.30
C HIS A 101 18.33 -3.83 1.56
N GLN A 102 17.56 -4.42 2.48
CA GLN A 102 18.06 -5.04 3.71
C GLN A 102 18.64 -6.45 3.49
N ARG A 103 18.70 -6.94 2.24
CA ARG A 103 19.18 -8.28 1.86
C ARG A 103 18.40 -9.42 2.54
N LEU A 104 17.15 -9.17 2.92
CA LEU A 104 16.27 -10.19 3.49
C LEU A 104 15.65 -11.08 2.40
N VAL A 105 15.54 -10.55 1.18
CA VAL A 105 15.01 -11.22 -0.01
C VAL A 105 15.83 -10.78 -1.22
N VAL A 106 16.03 -11.69 -2.18
CA VAL A 106 16.57 -11.33 -3.50
C VAL A 106 15.39 -11.18 -4.45
N LEU A 107 15.22 -9.98 -5.01
CA LEU A 107 14.24 -9.70 -6.05
C LEU A 107 14.97 -9.63 -7.39
N PRO A 108 14.48 -10.31 -8.44
CA PRO A 108 14.97 -10.11 -9.80
C PRO A 108 14.93 -8.62 -10.20
N PRO A 109 15.81 -8.17 -11.10
CA PRO A 109 15.86 -6.77 -11.52
C PRO A 109 14.53 -6.21 -12.05
N ASP A 110 13.73 -7.03 -12.73
CA ASP A 110 12.40 -6.62 -13.25
C ASP A 110 11.37 -6.48 -12.13
N ASP A 111 11.39 -7.37 -11.15
CA ASP A 111 10.51 -7.32 -9.98
C ASP A 111 10.87 -6.14 -9.08
N LEU A 112 12.17 -5.86 -8.91
CA LEU A 112 12.64 -4.70 -8.16
C LEU A 112 12.20 -3.39 -8.83
N ARG A 113 12.30 -3.30 -10.17
CA ARG A 113 11.82 -2.14 -10.92
C ARG A 113 10.31 -1.95 -10.74
N SER A 114 9.55 -3.03 -10.90
CA SER A 114 8.09 -3.02 -10.73
C SER A 114 7.67 -2.62 -9.32
N ALA A 115 8.33 -3.19 -8.30
CA ALA A 115 8.11 -2.83 -6.89
C ALA A 115 8.42 -1.35 -6.61
N THR A 116 9.54 -0.86 -7.15
CA THR A 116 9.95 0.54 -6.99
C THR A 116 8.94 1.50 -7.62
N GLU A 117 8.45 1.19 -8.82
CA GLU A 117 7.42 1.99 -9.48
C GLU A 117 6.10 1.98 -8.72
N ALA A 118 5.67 0.82 -8.23
CA ALA A 118 4.45 0.68 -7.44
C ALA A 118 4.53 1.49 -6.14
N GLU A 119 5.64 1.39 -5.40
CA GLU A 119 5.85 2.17 -4.19
C GLU A 119 5.93 3.67 -4.45
N ARG A 120 6.50 4.08 -5.58
CA ARG A 120 6.50 5.48 -6.04
C ARG A 120 5.07 5.96 -6.33
N ARG A 121 4.24 5.16 -7.00
CA ARG A 121 2.81 5.47 -7.24
C ARG A 121 2.05 5.64 -5.94
N LEU A 122 2.25 4.74 -4.97
CA LEU A 122 1.63 4.83 -3.64
C LEU A 122 2.07 6.09 -2.89
N HIS A 123 3.33 6.51 -3.04
CA HIS A 123 3.83 7.74 -2.44
C HIS A 123 3.19 9.00 -3.05
N TYR A 124 3.04 9.07 -4.38
CA TYR A 124 2.34 10.19 -5.00
C TYR A 124 0.87 10.26 -4.60
N LEU A 125 0.22 9.11 -4.49
CA LEU A 125 -1.17 9.01 -4.05
C LEU A 125 -1.34 9.52 -2.60
N HIS A 126 -0.33 9.29 -1.74
CA HIS A 126 -0.27 9.86 -0.39
C HIS A 126 -0.22 11.39 -0.41
N LEU A 127 0.62 11.98 -1.27
CA LEU A 127 0.76 13.43 -1.40
C LEU A 127 -0.53 14.09 -1.93
N GLU A 128 -1.20 13.47 -2.92
CA GLU A 128 -2.46 13.96 -3.49
C GLU A 128 -3.62 13.96 -2.47
N LEU A 129 -3.59 13.06 -1.48
CA LEU A 129 -4.62 12.94 -0.45
C LEU A 129 -4.43 13.89 0.74
N GLN A 130 -3.25 14.50 0.86
CA GLN A 130 -2.94 15.50 1.89
C GLN A 130 -3.17 16.95 1.43
N GLY A 131 -3.33 17.18 0.11
CA GLY A 131 -3.56 18.49 -0.51
C GLY A 131 -4.97 18.72 -1.03
#